data_AF-A0A069D7L5-F1
#
_entry.id   AF-A0A069D7L5-F1
#
_cell.length_a   1.000
_cell.length_b   1.000
_cell.length_c   1.000
_cell.angle_alpha   90.00
_cell.angle_beta   90.00
_cell.angle_gamma   90.00
#
_symmetry.space_group_name_H-M   'P 1'
#
loop_
_entity.id
_entity.type
_entity.pdbx_description
1 polymer ?
#
loop_
_entity_poly.entity_id
_entity_poly.type
_entity_poly.pdbx_seq_one_letter_code
_entity_poly.pdbx_strand_id
1 'polypeptide(L)'
;MKKQWISLLLVSVLGNIPMQAAEPVIKSIGESKYVIETGNLSMTIDAAGGAKIRSFKFKDAEVISQSPMRETFGSTFWTSPQNEWNWPPVAEYDKLPYTVRWYLMPVNSESITSQQLISKVRALFN
;
A
#
# COMPACT_ATOMS: atom_id res chain seq x y z
N MET A 1 -47.11 41.17 -16.60
CA MET A 1 -45.74 40.99 -16.06
C MET A 1 -45.74 39.79 -15.10
N LYS A 2 -45.48 38.57 -15.60
CA LYS A 2 -45.41 37.35 -14.78
C LYS A 2 -43.93 37.02 -14.55
N LYS A 3 -43.45 37.20 -13.33
CA LYS A 3 -42.04 36.99 -12.96
C LYS A 3 -41.74 35.50 -12.91
N GLN A 4 -40.75 35.06 -13.68
CA GLN A 4 -40.18 33.73 -13.65
C GLN A 4 -39.40 33.56 -12.33
N TRP A 5 -39.85 32.67 -11.45
CA TRP A 5 -39.14 32.28 -10.21
C TRP A 5 -38.91 30.77 -10.19
N ILE A 6 -38.30 30.23 -11.27
CA ILE A 6 -37.84 28.85 -11.31
C ILE A 6 -36.39 28.88 -11.75
N SER A 7 -35.50 29.27 -10.84
CA SER A 7 -34.05 29.15 -10.98
C SER A 7 -33.41 29.45 -9.63
N LEU A 8 -33.53 28.56 -8.64
CA LEU A 8 -32.59 28.56 -7.50
C LEU A 8 -32.60 27.29 -6.63
N LEU A 9 -33.06 26.14 -7.14
CA LEU A 9 -33.14 24.89 -6.36
C LEU A 9 -32.36 23.71 -6.97
N LEU A 10 -31.41 24.00 -7.88
CA LEU A 10 -30.66 22.95 -8.59
C LEU A 10 -29.13 22.98 -8.39
N VAL A 11 -28.60 23.74 -7.43
CA VAL A 11 -27.13 23.95 -7.29
C VAL A 11 -26.54 23.39 -5.99
N SER A 12 -27.33 22.86 -5.05
CA SER A 12 -26.80 22.38 -3.75
C SER A 12 -26.57 20.87 -3.63
N VAL A 13 -26.76 20.08 -4.69
CA VAL A 13 -26.45 18.64 -4.70
C VAL A 13 -25.16 18.37 -5.50
N LEU A 14 -24.11 19.15 -5.26
CA LEU A 14 -22.75 18.67 -5.51
C LEU A 14 -22.35 17.89 -4.26
N GLY A 15 -22.83 16.65 -4.21
CA GLY A 15 -22.63 15.74 -3.11
C GLY A 15 -21.15 15.61 -2.79
N ASN A 16 -20.82 15.74 -1.51
CA ASN A 16 -19.61 15.16 -0.95
C ASN A 16 -19.68 13.66 -1.26
N ILE A 17 -19.01 13.22 -2.33
CA ILE A 17 -18.70 11.80 -2.50
C ILE A 17 -17.53 11.57 -1.53
N PRO A 18 -17.73 10.88 -0.39
CA PRO A 18 -16.58 10.45 0.38
C PRO A 18 -15.73 9.61 -0.57
N MET A 19 -14.47 10.03 -0.76
CA MET A 19 -13.50 9.26 -1.53
C MET A 19 -13.19 8.01 -0.71
N GLN A 20 -14.05 7.00 -0.82
CA GLN A 20 -13.87 5.73 -0.14
C GLN A 20 -12.60 5.11 -0.68
N ALA A 21 -11.59 4.96 0.18
CA ALA A 21 -10.40 4.22 -0.17
C ALA A 21 -10.83 2.82 -0.62
N ALA A 22 -10.45 2.43 -1.83
CA ALA A 22 -10.76 1.11 -2.36
C ALA A 22 -10.18 0.05 -1.44
N GLU A 23 -11.03 -0.84 -0.94
CA GLU A 23 -10.58 -1.92 -0.08
C GLU A 23 -9.53 -2.77 -0.80
N PRO A 24 -8.44 -3.16 -0.12
CA PRO A 24 -7.41 -3.98 -0.72
C PRO A 24 -7.97 -5.37 -1.03
N VAL A 25 -7.88 -5.79 -2.28
CA VAL A 25 -8.21 -7.15 -2.71
C VAL A 25 -6.93 -7.96 -2.81
N ILE A 26 -6.87 -9.09 -2.12
CA ILE A 26 -5.72 -10.00 -2.13
C ILE A 26 -6.12 -11.28 -2.87
N LYS A 27 -5.34 -11.65 -3.89
CA LYS A 27 -5.56 -12.85 -4.72
C LYS A 27 -4.30 -13.70 -4.72
N SER A 28 -4.41 -15.00 -4.49
CA SER A 28 -3.34 -15.93 -4.84
C SER A 28 -3.41 -16.22 -6.34
N ILE A 29 -2.28 -16.13 -7.03
CA ILE A 29 -2.17 -16.41 -8.48
C ILE A 29 -1.39 -17.69 -8.77
N GLY A 30 -1.19 -18.55 -7.76
CA GLY A 30 -0.40 -19.79 -7.85
C GLY A 30 1.09 -19.58 -7.58
N GLU A 31 1.83 -20.70 -7.47
CA GLU A 31 3.30 -20.70 -7.27
C GLU A 31 3.79 -19.81 -6.12
N SER A 32 3.03 -19.74 -5.01
CA SER A 32 3.33 -18.85 -3.88
C SER A 32 3.39 -17.35 -4.23
N LYS A 33 2.74 -16.94 -5.32
CA LYS A 33 2.61 -15.54 -5.71
C LYS A 33 1.24 -14.99 -5.36
N TYR A 34 1.22 -13.73 -4.96
CA TYR A 34 0.04 -13.02 -4.51
C TYR A 34 -0.05 -11.66 -5.17
N VAL A 35 -1.25 -11.25 -5.55
CA VAL A 35 -1.54 -9.92 -6.07
C VAL A 35 -2.39 -9.17 -5.05
N ILE A 36 -1.97 -7.96 -4.72
CA ILE A 36 -2.71 -7.01 -3.88
C ILE A 36 -3.15 -5.84 -4.77
N GLU A 37 -4.44 -5.55 -4.82
CA GLU A 37 -5.01 -4.47 -5.63
C GLU A 37 -5.74 -3.47 -4.73
N THR A 38 -5.49 -2.18 -4.89
CA THR A 38 -6.26 -1.10 -4.23
C THR A 38 -6.38 0.10 -5.16
N GLY A 39 -7.60 0.36 -5.62
CA GLY A 39 -7.88 1.46 -6.56
C GLY A 39 -7.07 1.28 -7.86
N ASN A 40 -6.15 2.22 -8.12
CA ASN A 40 -5.25 2.17 -9.28
C ASN A 40 -3.92 1.46 -8.99
N LEU A 41 -3.71 0.89 -7.81
CA LEU A 41 -2.45 0.23 -7.46
C LEU A 41 -2.60 -1.28 -7.57
N SER A 42 -1.60 -1.95 -8.15
CA SER A 42 -1.47 -3.41 -8.10
C SER A 42 -0.05 -3.79 -7.72
N MET A 43 0.09 -4.75 -6.81
CA MET A 43 1.38 -5.24 -6.33
C MET A 43 1.43 -6.77 -6.42
N THR A 44 2.46 -7.32 -7.05
CA THR A 44 2.70 -8.77 -7.06
C THR A 44 3.84 -9.12 -6.11
N ILE A 45 3.60 -10.05 -5.19
CA ILE A 45 4.53 -10.51 -4.16
C ILE A 45 4.86 -11.98 -4.43
N ASP A 46 6.14 -12.31 -4.41
CA ASP A 46 6.67 -13.67 -4.50
C ASP A 46 7.03 -14.16 -3.09
N ALA A 47 6.13 -14.92 -2.46
CA ALA A 47 6.33 -15.42 -1.10
C ALA A 47 7.37 -16.54 -1.03
N ALA A 48 7.71 -17.20 -2.13
CA ALA A 48 8.76 -18.23 -2.13
C ALA A 48 10.17 -17.62 -2.12
N GLY A 49 10.34 -16.46 -2.76
CA GLY A 49 11.63 -15.76 -2.87
C GLY A 49 11.70 -14.49 -2.03
N GLY A 50 11.77 -14.61 -0.71
CA GLY A 50 12.03 -13.48 0.19
C GLY A 50 10.87 -12.49 0.36
N ALA A 51 9.65 -12.91 0.05
CA ALA A 51 8.49 -12.02 -0.05
C ALA A 51 8.74 -10.79 -0.96
N LYS A 52 9.56 -10.95 -2.00
CA LYS A 52 9.95 -9.83 -2.86
C LYS A 52 8.73 -9.28 -3.63
N ILE A 53 8.60 -7.97 -3.64
CA ILE A 53 7.69 -7.28 -4.57
C ILE A 53 8.29 -7.38 -5.97
N ARG A 54 7.66 -8.15 -6.86
CA ARG A 54 8.12 -8.41 -8.24
C ARG A 54 7.50 -7.46 -9.26
N SER A 55 6.32 -6.95 -8.97
CA SER A 55 5.65 -5.94 -9.78
C SER A 55 4.92 -4.98 -8.86
N PHE A 56 5.00 -3.69 -9.16
CA PHE A 56 4.23 -2.64 -8.52
C PHE A 56 3.82 -1.64 -9.60
N LYS A 57 2.51 -1.55 -9.83
CA LYS A 57 1.95 -0.73 -10.90
C LYS A 57 1.03 0.34 -10.36
N PHE A 58 1.05 1.48 -11.05
CA PHE A 58 -0.03 2.47 -10.98
C PHE A 58 -0.76 2.47 -12.33
N LYS A 59 -2.04 2.09 -12.30
CA LYS A 59 -2.82 1.69 -13.47
C LYS A 59 -2.05 0.58 -14.21
N ASP A 60 -1.77 0.78 -15.48
CA ASP A 60 -1.05 -0.19 -16.31
C ASP A 60 0.47 0.04 -16.35
N ALA A 61 0.96 1.10 -15.69
CA ALA A 61 2.37 1.48 -15.70
C ALA A 61 3.12 0.83 -14.54
N GLU A 62 4.14 0.05 -14.89
CA GLU A 62 5.09 -0.52 -13.93
C GLU A 62 6.01 0.58 -13.40
N VAL A 63 6.11 0.69 -12.07
CA VAL A 63 6.90 1.74 -11.41
C VAL A 63 8.19 1.22 -10.78
N ILE A 64 8.41 -0.09 -10.76
CA ILE A 64 9.67 -0.71 -10.31
C ILE A 64 10.36 -1.44 -11.46
N SER A 65 11.69 -1.56 -11.39
CA SER A 65 12.48 -2.25 -12.42
C SER A 65 11.99 -3.67 -12.68
N GLN A 66 11.92 -4.04 -13.96
CA GLN A 66 11.61 -5.41 -14.44
C GLN A 66 12.84 -6.05 -15.08
N SER A 67 14.02 -5.77 -14.53
CA SER A 67 15.27 -6.36 -15.02
C SER A 67 15.17 -7.89 -15.09
N PRO A 68 15.71 -8.55 -16.12
CA PRO A 68 15.75 -10.02 -16.14
C PRO A 68 16.66 -10.60 -15.03
N MET A 69 17.54 -9.78 -14.43
CA MET A 69 18.40 -10.19 -13.32
C MET A 69 17.61 -10.25 -12.01
N ARG A 70 16.91 -11.37 -11.78
CA ARG A 70 15.96 -11.58 -10.65
C ARG A 70 16.51 -11.30 -9.25
N GLU A 71 17.81 -11.40 -9.06
CA GLU A 71 18.45 -11.13 -7.77
C GLU A 71 18.67 -9.63 -7.52
N THR A 72 18.70 -8.81 -8.57
CA THR A 72 19.03 -7.38 -8.48
C THR A 72 17.81 -6.47 -8.50
N PHE A 73 16.59 -7.01 -8.55
CA PHE A 73 15.37 -6.22 -8.58
C PHE A 73 14.27 -6.76 -7.64
N GLY A 74 13.34 -5.87 -7.33
CA GLY A 74 12.30 -6.07 -6.35
C GLY A 74 12.68 -5.50 -4.99
N SER A 75 11.78 -5.66 -4.02
CA SER A 75 11.98 -5.16 -2.65
C SER A 75 11.57 -6.25 -1.67
N THR A 76 12.48 -6.65 -0.79
CA THR A 76 12.21 -7.50 0.37
C THR A 76 12.29 -6.63 1.64
N PHE A 77 11.68 -7.09 2.73
CA PHE A 77 11.76 -6.40 4.02
C PHE A 77 13.06 -6.75 4.72
N TRP A 78 13.95 -5.76 4.88
CA TRP A 78 15.14 -5.88 5.71
C TRP A 78 14.86 -5.37 7.11
N THR A 79 15.26 -6.14 8.12
CA THR A 79 15.18 -5.71 9.51
C THR A 79 16.10 -4.51 9.74
N SER A 80 15.64 -3.52 10.50
CA SER A 80 16.45 -2.34 10.87
C SER A 80 16.21 -2.02 12.34
N PRO A 81 17.20 -1.48 13.07
CA PRO A 81 18.53 -1.04 12.64
C PRO A 81 19.56 -2.18 12.36
N GLN A 82 20.60 -1.88 11.58
CA GLN A 82 21.61 -2.88 11.18
C GLN A 82 22.41 -3.46 12.36
N ASN A 83 22.52 -2.74 13.48
CA ASN A 83 23.15 -3.25 14.70
C ASN A 83 22.43 -4.47 15.29
N GLU A 84 21.19 -4.77 14.88
CA GLU A 84 20.46 -5.99 15.26
C GLU A 84 20.94 -7.24 14.50
N TRP A 85 21.74 -7.08 13.44
CA TRP A 85 22.12 -8.21 12.58
C TRP A 85 23.24 -9.08 13.16
N ASN A 86 23.93 -8.59 14.22
CA ASN A 86 25.04 -9.24 14.92
C ASN A 86 26.12 -9.83 13.98
N TRP A 87 27.19 -10.40 14.55
CA TRP A 87 28.17 -11.17 13.77
C TRP A 87 28.30 -12.58 14.35
N PRO A 88 28.26 -13.66 13.52
CA PRO A 88 28.11 -13.65 12.05
C PRO A 88 26.73 -13.11 11.61
N PRO A 89 26.62 -12.62 10.36
CA PRO A 89 25.39 -11.98 9.91
C PRO A 89 24.22 -12.97 9.97
N VAL A 90 23.04 -12.45 10.31
CA VAL A 90 21.79 -13.21 10.17
C VAL A 90 21.62 -13.74 8.75
N ALA A 91 20.89 -14.85 8.60
CA ALA A 91 20.57 -15.41 7.29
C ALA A 91 19.89 -14.35 6.40
N GLU A 92 20.26 -14.34 5.11
CA GLU A 92 19.69 -13.41 4.13
C GLU A 92 18.19 -13.66 3.96
N TYR A 93 17.37 -12.74 4.44
CA TYR A 93 15.90 -12.84 4.38
C TYR A 93 15.35 -12.75 2.96
N ASP A 94 16.13 -12.25 2.03
CA ASP A 94 15.69 -11.99 0.66
C ASP A 94 15.55 -13.26 -0.20
N LYS A 95 15.93 -14.43 0.33
CA LYS A 95 15.82 -15.73 -0.37
C LYS A 95 14.91 -16.72 0.34
N LEU A 96 14.51 -16.43 1.58
CA LEU A 96 13.75 -17.37 2.40
C LEU A 96 12.26 -17.36 2.02
N PRO A 97 11.55 -18.49 2.17
CA PRO A 97 10.11 -18.54 1.96
C PRO A 97 9.36 -17.85 3.12
N TYR A 98 8.27 -17.18 2.79
CA TYR A 98 7.39 -16.49 3.73
C TYR A 98 5.99 -17.12 3.72
N THR A 99 5.36 -17.14 4.89
CA THR A 99 3.95 -17.50 5.03
C THR A 99 3.09 -16.25 4.97
N VAL A 100 2.13 -16.21 4.05
CA VAL A 100 1.18 -15.10 3.96
C VAL A 100 0.15 -15.20 5.06
N ARG A 101 -0.01 -14.12 5.82
CA ARG A 101 -1.10 -13.92 6.79
C ARG A 101 -1.72 -12.56 6.54
N TRP A 102 -3.02 -12.51 6.35
CA TRP A 102 -3.77 -11.27 6.30
C TRP A 102 -4.63 -11.15 7.55
N TYR A 103 -4.51 -10.01 8.23
CA TYR A 103 -5.39 -9.65 9.32
C TYR A 103 -6.31 -8.57 8.79
N LEU A 104 -7.61 -8.86 8.71
CA LEU A 104 -8.64 -7.84 8.50
C LEU A 104 -8.77 -7.06 9.82
N MET A 105 -7.76 -6.26 10.16
CA MET A 105 -7.99 -5.20 11.12
C MET A 105 -8.68 -4.09 10.35
N PRO A 106 -9.86 -3.59 10.77
CA PRO A 106 -10.32 -2.30 10.32
C PRO A 106 -9.26 -1.29 10.77
N VAL A 107 -8.36 -0.93 9.86
CA VAL A 107 -7.49 0.21 10.08
C VAL A 107 -8.41 1.41 9.90
N ASN A 108 -8.94 1.92 11.00
CA ASN A 108 -9.42 3.29 11.08
C ASN A 108 -8.20 4.21 10.95
N SER A 109 -7.58 4.25 9.77
CA SER A 109 -6.62 5.29 9.45
C SER A 109 -7.42 6.53 9.14
N GLU A 110 -7.51 7.43 10.10
CA GLU A 110 -7.80 8.81 9.76
C GLU A 110 -6.71 9.28 8.80
N SER A 111 -7.11 9.80 7.63
CA SER A 111 -6.17 10.48 6.74
C SER A 111 -5.73 11.77 7.43
N ILE A 112 -4.59 11.72 8.12
CA ILE A 112 -3.96 12.90 8.72
C ILE A 112 -2.76 13.31 7.87
N THR A 113 -2.50 14.62 7.79
CA THR A 113 -1.31 15.13 7.10
C THR A 113 -0.03 14.73 7.86
N SER A 114 1.11 14.69 7.17
CA SER A 114 2.40 14.43 7.82
C SER A 114 2.68 15.39 8.97
N GLN A 115 2.22 16.64 8.87
CA GLN A 115 2.35 17.65 9.94
C GLN A 115 1.51 17.27 11.18
N GLN A 116 0.27 16.80 10.98
CA GLN A 116 -0.60 16.35 12.05
C GLN A 116 -0.07 15.06 12.71
N LEU A 117 0.50 14.14 11.92
CA LEU A 117 1.15 12.94 12.45
C LEU A 117 2.35 13.29 13.32
N ILE A 118 3.24 14.16 12.83
CA ILE A 118 4.42 14.62 13.60
C ILE A 118 3.98 15.30 14.90
N SER A 119 2.93 16.12 14.86
CA SER A 119 2.35 16.75 16.06
C SER A 119 1.84 15.72 17.07
N LYS A 120 1.03 14.74 16.64
CA LYS A 120 0.52 13.67 17.51
C LYS A 120 1.66 12.87 18.14
N VAL A 121 2.67 12.48 17.35
CA VAL A 121 3.82 11.72 17.84
C VAL A 121 4.61 12.51 18.88
N ARG A 122 4.88 13.80 18.65
CA ARG A 122 5.57 14.64 19.65
C ARG A 122 4.80 14.75 20.96
N ALA A 123 3.48 14.82 20.91
CA ALA A 123 2.64 14.90 22.10
C ALA A 123 2.63 13.62 22.95
N LEU A 124 3.07 12.48 22.41
CA LEU A 124 3.18 11.22 23.16
C LEU A 124 4.47 11.13 23.98
N PHE A 125 5.47 11.97 23.69
CA PHE A 125 6.79 11.94 24.32
C PHE A 125 7.06 13.17 25.22
N ASN A 126 6.06 14.03 25.41
CA ASN A 126 6.06 15.17 26.34
C ASN A 126 5.03 14.93 27.44
#